data_AF-F8L222-F1
#
_entry.id   AF-F8L222-F1
#
_cell.length_a   1.000
_cell.length_b   1.000
_cell.length_c   1.000
_cell.angle_alpha   90.00
_cell.angle_beta   90.00
_cell.angle_gamma   90.00
#
_symmetry.space_group_name_H-M   'P 1'
#
loop_
_entity.id
_entity.type
_entity.pdbx_description
1 polymer ?
#
loop_
_entity_poly.entity_id
_entity_poly.type
_entity_poly.pdbx_seq_one_letter_code
_entity_poly.pdbx_strand_id
1 'polypeptide(L)'
;MNKDFRLLFFCILWILFFNNQAMGQTDEKENLKTTCEKEEKEKTDEKAETKEVTNPCEKKQEEKEKNSEEIKEEPPKVGNFALPTSQQPAALFGFGGNILDKDEVQLYLFADYFSGKKRVNSDIIPSVLFGVTNEFSIYFNFPVNPYLRDGKNRSSGIEDFFIQFEYAFYNKSTAFYVDEATIVANITAPTGSTKKNPPTGFGAPSVFIGGTFYHTMVDWFAFTSHGAILMSSNGGTRIGDQFLYQFGFGRNIPSTTDRIYAWMLEIDGQYNKKN
;
A
#
# COMPACT_ATOMS: atom_id res chain seq x y z
N MET A 1 27.21 -10.85 -22.57
CA MET A 1 26.39 -11.49 -21.52
C MET A 1 26.92 -10.95 -20.19
N ASN A 2 26.40 -9.82 -19.71
CA ASN A 2 26.80 -9.26 -18.41
C ASN A 2 25.75 -9.65 -17.39
N LYS A 3 26.03 -10.68 -16.61
CA LYS A 3 25.31 -11.02 -15.39
C LYS A 3 26.04 -10.33 -14.25
N ASP A 4 25.75 -9.05 -14.00
CA ASP A 4 26.20 -8.39 -12.77
C ASP A 4 25.17 -8.70 -11.68
N PHE A 5 25.37 -9.82 -10.99
CA PHE A 5 24.68 -10.12 -9.74
C PHE A 5 25.46 -9.42 -8.62
N ARG A 6 24.89 -8.39 -8.01
CA ARG A 6 25.49 -7.69 -6.87
C ARG A 6 24.44 -7.60 -5.77
N LEU A 7 24.59 -8.47 -4.76
CA LEU A 7 23.80 -8.46 -3.54
C LEU A 7 24.69 -8.02 -2.39
N LEU A 8 24.43 -6.83 -1.83
CA LEU A 8 24.78 -6.44 -0.47
C LEU A 8 23.98 -5.17 -0.14
N PHE A 9 22.86 -5.35 0.54
CA PHE A 9 22.00 -4.26 1.01
C PHE A 9 22.18 -4.11 2.52
N PHE A 10 22.51 -2.88 2.94
CA PHE A 10 22.25 -2.40 4.30
C PHE A 10 21.21 -1.29 4.15
N CYS A 11 19.93 -1.60 4.35
CA CYS A 11 18.88 -0.59 4.43
C CYS A 11 18.55 -0.37 5.90
N ILE A 12 18.72 0.86 6.38
CA ILE A 12 18.19 1.30 7.66
C ILE A 12 16.94 2.11 7.34
N LEU A 13 15.77 1.46 7.39
CA LEU A 13 14.48 2.13 7.18
C LEU A 13 14.00 2.73 8.51
N TRP A 14 13.90 4.05 8.59
CA TRP A 14 13.17 4.74 9.65
C TRP A 14 11.78 5.09 9.13
N ILE A 15 10.77 4.30 9.48
CA ILE A 15 9.37 4.69 9.28
C ILE A 15 8.98 5.59 10.46
N LEU A 16 8.86 6.90 10.22
CA LEU A 16 8.32 7.84 11.20
C LEU A 16 6.82 8.00 10.96
N PHE A 17 5.99 7.43 11.83
CA PHE A 17 4.56 7.66 11.84
C PHE A 17 4.23 8.98 12.55
N PHE A 18 3.74 9.96 11.78
CA PHE A 18 3.04 11.11 12.36
C PHE A 18 1.54 10.87 12.22
N ASN A 19 0.92 10.37 13.28
CA ASN A 19 -0.54 10.24 13.33
C ASN A 19 -1.13 11.61 13.64
N ASN A 20 -1.66 12.31 12.64
CA ASN A 20 -2.36 13.58 12.82
C ASN A 20 -3.87 13.35 12.76
N GLN A 21 -4.41 12.55 13.69
CA GLN A 21 -5.85 12.53 13.94
C GLN A 21 -6.24 13.74 14.77
N ALA A 22 -6.36 14.89 14.12
CA ALA A 22 -6.99 16.08 14.70
C ALA A 22 -7.63 16.93 13.59
N MET A 23 -8.73 16.46 13.00
CA MET A 23 -9.78 17.32 12.47
C MET A 23 -11.01 16.51 12.04
N GLY A 24 -12.14 16.72 12.74
CA GLY A 24 -13.46 16.60 12.11
C GLY A 24 -14.37 15.42 12.49
N GLN A 25 -14.51 15.07 13.76
CA GLN A 25 -15.76 14.44 14.24
C GLN A 25 -16.15 15.00 15.61
N THR A 26 -16.76 16.19 15.58
CA THR A 26 -17.63 16.67 16.65
C THR A 26 -19.02 16.87 16.05
N ASP A 27 -20.01 16.36 16.79
CA ASP A 27 -21.43 16.75 16.73
C ASP A 27 -22.34 15.98 15.75
N GLU A 28 -22.49 14.67 15.93
CA GLU A 28 -23.68 13.96 15.43
C GLU A 28 -24.24 12.88 16.40
N LYS A 29 -23.45 12.43 17.39
CA LYS A 29 -23.90 11.41 18.37
C LYS A 29 -24.76 11.93 19.52
N GLU A 30 -24.89 13.24 19.69
CA GLU A 30 -25.74 13.83 20.75
C GLU A 30 -27.19 14.07 20.31
N ASN A 31 -27.49 14.04 19.00
CA ASN A 31 -28.83 14.31 18.48
C ASN A 31 -29.72 13.05 18.31
N LEU A 32 -29.17 11.83 18.37
CA LEU A 32 -29.98 10.61 18.29
C LEU A 32 -30.52 10.13 19.65
N LYS A 33 -29.93 10.58 20.76
CA LYS A 33 -30.37 10.17 22.11
C LYS A 33 -31.63 10.91 22.58
N THR A 34 -31.91 12.08 22.02
CA THR A 34 -33.01 12.96 22.46
C THR A 34 -34.36 12.65 21.79
N THR A 35 -34.37 11.79 20.77
CA THR A 35 -35.59 11.48 19.98
C THR A 35 -36.22 10.13 20.35
N CYS A 36 -35.51 9.24 21.05
CA CYS A 36 -36.08 7.94 21.48
C CYS A 36 -36.74 7.96 22.86
N GLU A 37 -36.55 9.00 23.69
CA GLU A 37 -37.17 9.09 25.02
C GLU A 37 -38.52 9.84 25.04
N LYS A 38 -39.02 10.30 23.89
CA LYS A 38 -40.28 11.08 23.81
C LYS A 38 -41.51 10.32 23.30
N GLU A 39 -41.37 9.08 22.84
CA GLU A 39 -42.54 8.30 22.35
C GLU A 39 -43.11 7.29 23.38
N GLU A 40 -42.53 7.18 24.58
CA GLU A 40 -42.98 6.20 25.58
C GLU A 40 -43.90 6.75 26.68
N LYS A 41 -44.43 7.98 26.53
CA LYS A 41 -45.38 8.57 27.49
C LYS A 41 -46.57 9.25 26.84
N GLU A 42 -47.29 8.55 25.97
CA GLU A 42 -48.69 8.91 25.72
C GLU A 42 -49.47 7.71 25.14
N LYS A 43 -50.07 6.91 26.03
CA LYS A 43 -51.34 6.19 25.82
C LYS A 43 -51.66 5.33 27.05
N THR A 44 -52.40 5.92 27.97
CA THR A 44 -53.22 5.19 28.94
C THR A 44 -54.66 5.65 28.75
N ASP A 45 -55.56 4.67 28.74
CA ASP A 45 -57.03 4.76 28.79
C ASP A 45 -57.77 5.10 27.47
N GLU A 46 -58.41 4.09 26.82
CA GLU A 46 -59.81 3.74 27.10
C GLU A 46 -60.35 2.63 26.14
N LYS A 47 -60.91 1.58 26.77
CA LYS A 47 -61.86 0.51 26.38
C LYS A 47 -62.25 0.18 24.91
N ALA A 48 -62.24 -1.14 24.70
CA ALA A 48 -63.33 -2.04 24.23
C ALA A 48 -63.22 -2.75 22.87
N GLU A 49 -63.29 -4.08 22.99
CA GLU A 49 -63.97 -5.06 22.12
C GLU A 49 -63.27 -5.76 20.93
N THR A 50 -63.20 -7.09 21.10
CA THR A 50 -63.33 -8.21 20.14
C THR A 50 -62.14 -8.72 19.30
N LYS A 51 -61.67 -9.91 19.73
CA LYS A 51 -61.22 -11.10 18.97
C LYS A 51 -60.33 -10.93 17.73
N GLU A 52 -59.09 -11.41 17.84
CA GLU A 52 -58.59 -12.55 17.05
C GLU A 52 -57.33 -13.15 17.71
N VAL A 53 -57.37 -14.46 17.99
CA VAL A 53 -56.23 -15.21 18.52
C VAL A 53 -55.45 -15.74 17.33
N THR A 54 -54.41 -15.01 16.93
CA THR A 54 -53.34 -15.55 16.07
C THR A 54 -52.07 -15.71 16.88
N ASN A 55 -51.57 -16.95 16.87
CA ASN A 55 -50.55 -17.50 17.76
C ASN A 55 -49.18 -16.82 17.55
N PRO A 56 -48.47 -16.33 18.59
CA PRO A 56 -47.18 -15.63 18.44
C PRO A 56 -45.98 -16.56 18.16
N CYS A 57 -46.20 -17.87 18.03
CA CYS A 57 -45.15 -18.87 18.02
C CYS A 57 -44.60 -19.21 16.62
N GLU A 58 -45.30 -18.88 15.54
CA GLU A 58 -44.82 -19.14 14.16
C GLU A 58 -43.95 -18.00 13.60
N LYS A 59 -44.04 -16.77 14.12
CA LYS A 59 -43.14 -15.68 13.71
C LYS A 59 -41.71 -15.81 14.21
N LYS A 60 -41.44 -16.68 15.18
CA LYS A 60 -40.08 -16.91 15.72
C LYS A 60 -39.24 -17.90 14.91
N GLN A 61 -39.80 -18.54 13.88
CA GLN A 61 -39.06 -19.45 13.01
C GLN A 61 -38.78 -18.87 11.62
N GLU A 62 -39.55 -17.89 11.13
CA GLU A 62 -39.23 -17.19 9.87
C GLU A 62 -38.28 -15.98 10.04
N GLU A 63 -38.13 -15.43 11.25
CA GLU A 63 -37.17 -14.35 11.52
C GLU A 63 -35.73 -14.86 11.77
N LYS A 64 -35.52 -16.17 11.85
CA LYS A 64 -34.20 -16.78 12.05
C LYS A 64 -33.45 -17.14 10.75
N GLU A 65 -34.09 -17.01 9.60
CA GLU A 65 -33.52 -17.38 8.29
C GLU A 65 -33.14 -16.18 7.42
N LYS A 66 -33.15 -14.96 7.96
CA LYS A 66 -32.88 -13.74 7.17
C LYS A 66 -31.84 -12.79 7.76
N ASN A 67 -30.91 -13.34 8.54
CA ASN A 67 -29.72 -12.61 8.98
C ASN A 67 -28.50 -13.53 9.07
N SER A 68 -28.25 -14.31 8.02
CA SER A 68 -26.88 -14.75 7.75
C SER A 68 -26.16 -13.57 7.09
N GLU A 69 -25.85 -12.54 7.88
CA GLU A 69 -24.64 -11.78 7.60
C GLU A 69 -23.53 -12.82 7.59
N GLU A 70 -23.01 -13.11 6.40
CA GLU A 70 -21.81 -13.91 6.22
C GLU A 70 -20.76 -13.29 7.14
N ILE A 71 -20.52 -13.91 8.30
CA ILE A 71 -19.47 -13.48 9.22
C ILE A 71 -18.20 -13.62 8.40
N LYS A 72 -17.70 -12.50 7.88
CA LYS A 72 -16.41 -12.47 7.21
C LYS A 72 -15.41 -12.90 8.27
N GLU A 73 -14.96 -14.14 8.17
CA GLU A 73 -13.91 -14.64 9.02
C GLU A 73 -12.67 -13.81 8.73
N GLU A 74 -12.32 -12.92 9.66
CA GLU A 74 -11.09 -12.14 9.62
C GLU A 74 -10.00 -12.86 10.43
N PRO A 75 -8.71 -12.69 10.09
CA PRO A 75 -7.64 -13.22 10.89
C PRO A 75 -7.64 -12.62 12.30
N PRO A 76 -7.12 -13.36 13.30
CA PRO A 76 -6.97 -12.81 14.63
C PRO A 76 -5.97 -11.64 14.60
N LYS A 77 -6.25 -10.59 15.39
CA LYS A 77 -5.44 -9.36 15.49
C LYS A 77 -4.12 -9.58 16.25
N VAL A 78 -3.26 -10.44 15.72
CA VAL A 78 -1.96 -10.83 16.26
C VAL A 78 -0.95 -11.00 15.12
N GLY A 79 0.35 -11.01 15.45
CA GLY A 79 1.41 -11.17 14.46
C GLY A 79 1.35 -10.08 13.40
N ASN A 80 1.31 -10.46 12.12
CA ASN A 80 1.22 -9.53 10.99
C ASN A 80 -0.09 -8.73 10.97
N PHE A 81 -1.13 -9.14 11.69
CA PHE A 81 -2.43 -8.47 11.77
C PHE A 81 -2.63 -7.69 13.08
N ALA A 82 -1.58 -7.54 13.89
CA ALA A 82 -1.68 -6.83 15.17
C ALA A 82 -1.96 -5.33 15.01
N LEU A 83 -1.58 -4.74 13.89
CA LEU A 83 -1.69 -3.32 13.58
C LEU A 83 -2.50 -3.09 12.29
N PRO A 84 -2.97 -1.84 12.02
CA PRO A 84 -3.66 -1.49 10.79
C PRO A 84 -2.84 -1.82 9.54
N THR A 85 -3.51 -1.94 8.39
CA THR A 85 -2.92 -2.28 7.07
C THR A 85 -1.67 -1.45 6.76
N SER A 86 -1.69 -0.15 7.10
CA SER A 86 -0.58 0.80 6.91
C SER A 86 0.73 0.46 7.64
N GLN A 87 0.68 -0.47 8.60
CA GLN A 87 1.81 -0.91 9.42
C GLN A 87 2.13 -2.40 9.25
N GLN A 88 1.40 -3.10 8.38
CA GLN A 88 1.68 -4.51 8.11
C GLN A 88 2.97 -4.66 7.30
N PRO A 89 3.67 -5.80 7.40
CA PRO A 89 4.85 -6.05 6.60
C PRO A 89 4.52 -6.04 5.10
N ALA A 90 5.25 -5.24 4.34
CA ALA A 90 5.22 -5.20 2.89
C ALA A 90 6.63 -5.36 2.33
N ALA A 91 6.76 -5.52 1.01
CA ALA A 91 8.05 -5.52 0.34
C ALA A 91 8.83 -4.21 0.65
N LEU A 92 10.16 -4.31 0.78
CA LEU A 92 11.00 -3.15 1.08
C LEU A 92 11.41 -2.41 -0.20
N PHE A 93 11.74 -3.16 -1.25
CA PHE A 93 12.11 -2.62 -2.57
C PHE A 93 11.03 -2.89 -3.63
N GLY A 94 10.00 -3.65 -3.25
CA GLY A 94 8.86 -4.00 -4.08
C GLY A 94 8.20 -2.78 -4.73
N PHE A 95 7.89 -2.86 -6.02
CA PHE A 95 6.89 -1.96 -6.60
C PHE A 95 5.50 -2.47 -6.20
N GLY A 96 4.73 -1.61 -5.51
CA GLY A 96 3.40 -1.94 -5.01
C GLY A 96 3.36 -2.36 -3.55
N GLY A 97 2.23 -2.93 -3.10
CA GLY A 97 1.96 -3.17 -1.67
C GLY A 97 1.70 -1.88 -0.90
N ASN A 98 1.24 -0.82 -1.58
CA ASN A 98 1.00 0.50 -1.01
C ASN A 98 -0.50 0.81 -0.88
N ILE A 99 -1.35 -0.21 -0.74
CA ILE A 99 -2.75 0.00 -0.44
C ILE A 99 -2.86 0.54 0.99
N LEU A 100 -3.65 1.61 1.12
CA LEU A 100 -3.83 2.34 2.36
C LEU A 100 -5.32 2.55 2.57
N ASP A 101 -5.77 2.53 3.82
CA ASP A 101 -7.18 2.73 4.15
C ASP A 101 -7.64 4.12 3.70
N LYS A 102 -8.93 4.24 3.39
CA LYS A 102 -9.51 5.48 2.89
C LYS A 102 -9.24 6.67 3.83
N ASP A 103 -8.90 7.80 3.23
CA ASP A 103 -8.61 9.08 3.89
C ASP A 103 -7.37 9.06 4.81
N GLU A 104 -6.57 7.98 4.78
CA GLU A 104 -5.26 7.95 5.43
C GLU A 104 -4.18 8.58 4.56
N VAL A 105 -3.20 9.20 5.22
CA VAL A 105 -2.00 9.77 4.60
C VAL A 105 -0.79 9.21 5.32
N GLN A 106 0.17 8.68 4.56
CA GLN A 106 1.42 8.18 5.08
C GLN A 106 2.60 8.90 4.44
N LEU A 107 3.52 9.37 5.28
CA LEU A 107 4.76 10.00 4.86
C LEU A 107 5.88 8.97 4.90
N TYR A 108 6.63 8.88 3.81
CA TYR A 108 7.76 7.99 3.67
C TYR A 108 9.02 8.79 3.39
N LEU A 109 10.13 8.31 3.92
CA LEU A 109 11.46 8.74 3.51
C LEU A 109 12.27 7.50 3.22
N PHE A 110 12.40 7.18 1.94
CA PHE A 110 13.27 6.13 1.49
C PHE A 110 14.66 6.70 1.23
N ALA A 111 15.70 5.98 1.61
CA ALA A 111 17.07 6.36 1.32
C ALA A 111 17.89 5.12 1.02
N ASP A 112 18.67 5.19 -0.05
CA ASP A 112 19.57 4.12 -0.44
C ASP A 112 20.98 4.61 -0.74
N TYR A 113 21.88 3.64 -0.78
CA TYR A 113 23.28 3.85 -1.15
C TYR A 113 23.78 2.64 -1.92
N PHE A 114 23.97 2.82 -3.22
CA PHE A 114 24.53 1.79 -4.09
C PHE A 114 26.00 2.08 -4.39
N SER A 115 26.88 1.14 -4.05
CA SER A 115 28.32 1.27 -4.30
C SER A 115 28.83 0.22 -5.26
N GLY A 116 29.42 0.70 -6.36
CA GLY A 116 30.07 -0.12 -7.37
C GLY A 116 31.45 0.41 -7.77
N LYS A 117 32.18 -0.39 -8.57
CA LYS A 117 33.56 -0.04 -9.00
C LYS A 117 33.62 1.28 -9.77
N LYS A 118 32.61 1.53 -10.62
CA LYS A 118 32.54 2.74 -11.47
C LYS A 118 31.34 3.62 -11.14
N ARG A 119 30.24 3.02 -10.67
CA ARG A 119 29.02 3.73 -10.32
C ARG A 119 28.83 3.77 -8.82
N VAL A 120 28.61 4.95 -8.27
CA VAL A 120 28.13 5.12 -6.89
C VAL A 120 26.89 5.98 -6.97
N ASN A 121 25.86 5.59 -6.24
CA ASN A 121 24.59 6.27 -6.20
C ASN A 121 24.14 6.41 -4.76
N SER A 122 23.50 7.52 -4.44
CA SER A 122 22.79 7.69 -3.17
C SER A 122 21.53 8.46 -3.47
N ASP A 123 20.39 7.84 -3.19
CA ASP A 123 19.09 8.45 -3.40
C ASP A 123 18.39 8.71 -2.06
N ILE A 124 17.67 9.82 -2.03
CA ILE A 124 16.75 10.17 -0.96
C ILE A 124 15.42 10.47 -1.64
N ILE A 125 14.38 9.73 -1.26
CA ILE A 125 13.07 9.79 -1.89
C ILE A 125 12.05 10.07 -0.77
N PRO A 126 11.79 11.36 -0.49
CA PRO A 126 10.61 11.76 0.26
C PRO A 126 9.36 11.45 -0.56
N SER A 127 8.37 10.86 0.10
CA SER A 127 7.15 10.43 -0.58
C SER A 127 5.92 10.58 0.29
N VAL A 128 4.77 10.75 -0.37
CA VAL A 128 3.45 10.88 0.25
C VAL A 128 2.52 9.86 -0.36
N LEU A 129 2.01 8.95 0.45
CA LEU A 129 1.01 7.96 0.09
C LEU A 129 -0.36 8.40 0.62
N PHE A 130 -1.37 8.36 -0.23
CA PHE A 130 -2.74 8.73 0.11
C PHE A 130 -3.71 7.62 -0.28
N GLY A 131 -4.52 7.15 0.68
CA GLY A 131 -5.60 6.20 0.46
C GLY A 131 -6.86 6.92 -0.02
N VAL A 132 -7.20 6.78 -1.29
CA VAL A 132 -8.40 7.40 -1.87
C VAL A 132 -9.64 6.56 -1.57
N THR A 133 -9.51 5.24 -1.63
CA THR A 133 -10.48 4.24 -1.13
C THR A 133 -9.69 3.14 -0.41
N ASN A 134 -10.39 2.16 0.20
CA ASN A 134 -9.72 1.02 0.85
C ASN A 134 -9.00 0.11 -0.16
N GLU A 135 -9.22 0.31 -1.46
CA GLU A 135 -8.67 -0.49 -2.55
C GLU A 135 -7.85 0.35 -3.52
N PHE A 136 -7.78 1.67 -3.36
CA PHE A 136 -7.10 2.56 -4.30
C PHE A 136 -6.24 3.59 -3.59
N SER A 137 -4.96 3.66 -3.95
CA SER A 137 -4.01 4.62 -3.40
C SER A 137 -3.23 5.37 -4.48
N ILE A 138 -2.78 6.57 -4.11
CA ILE A 138 -1.93 7.42 -4.94
C ILE A 138 -0.65 7.74 -4.16
N TYR A 139 0.50 7.51 -4.80
CA TYR A 139 1.81 7.64 -4.19
C TYR A 139 2.70 8.62 -4.96
N PHE A 140 3.00 9.75 -4.32
CA PHE A 140 3.82 10.83 -4.87
C PHE A 140 5.26 10.69 -4.39
N ASN A 141 6.23 10.70 -5.29
CA ASN A 141 7.63 10.46 -4.97
C ASN A 141 8.53 11.57 -5.54
N PHE A 142 9.39 12.13 -4.70
CA PHE A 142 10.23 13.29 -5.01
C PHE A 142 11.72 12.94 -4.92
N PRO A 143 12.23 12.06 -5.78
CA PRO A 143 13.61 11.58 -5.69
C PRO A 143 14.63 12.72 -5.84
N VAL A 144 15.62 12.70 -4.94
CA VAL A 144 16.77 13.58 -4.95
C VAL A 144 18.01 12.72 -4.83
N ASN A 145 18.96 12.97 -5.71
CA ASN A 145 20.24 12.30 -5.73
C ASN A 145 21.33 13.21 -5.14
N PRO A 146 21.64 13.11 -3.85
CA PRO A 146 22.72 13.87 -3.24
C PRO A 146 24.10 13.54 -3.84
N TYR A 147 24.32 12.33 -4.35
CA TYR A 147 25.62 11.93 -4.89
C TYR A 147 25.51 10.82 -5.95
N LEU A 148 25.69 11.21 -7.21
CA LEU A 148 25.79 10.30 -8.34
C LEU A 148 27.19 10.39 -8.95
N ARG A 149 27.86 9.24 -9.06
CA ARG A 149 29.14 9.10 -9.74
C ARG A 149 29.03 8.04 -10.82
N ASP A 150 29.51 8.36 -12.01
CA ASP A 150 29.74 7.39 -13.08
C ASP A 150 31.14 7.58 -13.68
N GLY A 151 32.01 6.61 -13.42
CA GLY A 151 33.42 6.67 -13.76
C GLY A 151 34.13 7.82 -13.02
N LYS A 152 34.59 8.82 -13.79
CA LYS A 152 35.27 10.01 -13.26
C LYS A 152 34.32 11.19 -13.05
N ASN A 153 33.11 11.13 -13.60
CA ASN A 153 32.16 12.22 -13.57
C ASN A 153 31.27 12.11 -12.34
N ARG A 154 30.80 13.26 -11.85
CA ARG A 154 29.93 13.36 -10.67
C ARG A 154 28.86 14.41 -10.87
N SER A 155 27.68 14.15 -10.33
CA SER A 155 26.56 15.07 -10.30
C SER A 155 25.72 14.85 -9.03
N SER A 156 24.79 15.78 -8.79
CA SER A 156 23.80 15.70 -7.73
C SER A 156 22.61 16.57 -8.11
N GLY A 157 21.45 16.33 -7.50
CA GLY A 157 20.26 17.17 -7.61
C GLY A 157 18.97 16.38 -7.72
N ILE A 158 17.89 17.08 -8.03
CA ILE A 158 16.57 16.49 -8.21
C ILE A 158 16.58 15.53 -9.39
N GLU A 159 15.90 14.40 -9.22
CA GLU A 159 15.67 13.41 -10.26
C GLU A 159 14.28 13.60 -10.91
N ASP A 160 13.84 12.62 -11.68
CA ASP A 160 12.52 12.65 -12.31
C ASP A 160 11.43 12.31 -11.27
N PHE A 161 10.55 13.26 -11.02
CA PHE A 161 9.38 13.10 -10.16
C PHE A 161 8.43 12.05 -10.74
N PHE A 162 7.81 11.24 -9.89
CA PHE A 162 6.83 10.27 -10.34
C PHE A 162 5.63 10.12 -9.41
N ILE A 163 4.50 9.78 -10.04
CA ILE A 163 3.23 9.46 -9.37
C ILE A 163 2.93 8.01 -9.69
N GLN A 164 2.69 7.22 -8.65
CA GLN A 164 2.23 5.85 -8.74
C GLN A 164 0.77 5.75 -8.29
N PHE A 165 0.02 4.92 -8.98
CA PHE A 165 -1.35 4.56 -8.72
C PHE A 165 -1.37 3.06 -8.46
N GLU A 166 -2.10 2.64 -7.43
CA GLU A 166 -2.22 1.23 -7.10
C GLU A 166 -3.69 0.91 -6.78
N TYR A 167 -4.22 -0.14 -7.41
CA TYR A 167 -5.60 -0.58 -7.23
C TYR A 167 -5.66 -2.08 -6.90
N ALA A 168 -6.21 -2.41 -5.74
CA ALA A 168 -6.50 -3.77 -5.30
C ALA A 168 -7.79 -4.26 -5.97
N PHE A 169 -7.65 -5.04 -7.03
CA PHE A 169 -8.79 -5.63 -7.72
C PHE A 169 -9.24 -6.95 -7.07
N TYR A 170 -8.43 -7.51 -6.16
CA TYR A 170 -8.73 -8.73 -5.42
C TYR A 170 -8.27 -8.57 -3.98
N ASN A 171 -9.18 -8.82 -3.05
CA ASN A 171 -8.87 -8.93 -1.62
C ASN A 171 -9.75 -10.03 -1.03
N LYS A 172 -9.12 -11.07 -0.46
CA LYS A 172 -9.80 -12.18 0.19
C LYS A 172 -9.26 -12.35 1.60
N SER A 173 -10.13 -12.16 2.58
CA SER A 173 -9.84 -12.38 3.99
C SER A 173 -10.46 -13.70 4.48
N THR A 174 -9.75 -14.39 5.36
CA THR A 174 -10.18 -15.64 6.03
C THR A 174 -9.70 -15.62 7.48
N ALA A 175 -10.13 -16.58 8.31
CA ALA A 175 -9.63 -16.72 9.68
C ALA A 175 -8.11 -16.91 9.81
N PHE A 176 -7.40 -17.24 8.71
CA PHE A 176 -5.98 -17.62 8.75
C PHE A 176 -5.07 -16.70 7.94
N TYR A 177 -5.59 -16.09 6.88
CA TYR A 177 -4.80 -15.34 5.91
C TYR A 177 -5.62 -14.26 5.19
N VAL A 178 -4.90 -13.30 4.61
CA VAL A 178 -5.37 -12.30 3.66
C VAL A 178 -4.58 -12.44 2.36
N ASP A 179 -5.29 -12.63 1.25
CA ASP A 179 -4.74 -12.53 -0.10
C ASP A 179 -5.11 -11.19 -0.71
N GLU A 180 -4.15 -10.47 -1.29
CA GLU A 180 -4.38 -9.23 -2.01
C GLU A 180 -3.66 -9.24 -3.35
N ALA A 181 -4.36 -8.86 -4.43
CA ALA A 181 -3.76 -8.67 -5.74
C ALA A 181 -4.04 -7.25 -6.25
N THR A 182 -2.99 -6.58 -6.70
CA THR A 182 -3.05 -5.19 -7.14
C THR A 182 -2.54 -5.02 -8.56
N ILE A 183 -3.06 -3.99 -9.24
CA ILE A 183 -2.43 -3.44 -10.44
C ILE A 183 -1.78 -2.12 -10.07
N VAL A 184 -0.56 -1.90 -10.56
CA VAL A 184 0.25 -0.73 -10.27
C VAL A 184 0.57 -0.03 -11.59
N ALA A 185 0.38 1.28 -11.63
CA ALA A 185 0.77 2.10 -12.77
C ALA A 185 1.51 3.33 -12.28
N ASN A 186 2.52 3.78 -13.02
CA ASN A 186 3.30 4.95 -12.66
C ASN A 186 3.56 5.83 -13.88
N ILE A 187 3.52 7.14 -13.65
CA ILE A 187 3.87 8.15 -14.64
C ILE A 187 5.01 8.98 -14.07
N THR A 188 6.08 9.09 -14.86
CA THR A 188 7.28 9.84 -14.51
C THR A 188 7.35 11.14 -15.32
N ALA A 189 7.54 12.27 -14.65
CA ALA A 189 7.75 13.58 -15.24
C ALA A 189 9.25 13.89 -15.36
N PRO A 190 9.73 14.41 -16.51
CA PRO A 190 11.16 14.63 -16.75
C PRO A 190 11.69 15.91 -16.06
N THR A 191 11.68 15.94 -14.73
CA THR A 191 12.14 17.07 -13.92
C THR A 191 13.65 17.07 -13.66
N GLY A 192 14.29 15.91 -13.79
CA GLY A 192 15.72 15.74 -13.62
C GLY A 192 16.54 16.38 -14.76
N SER A 193 17.83 16.61 -14.50
CA SER A 193 18.68 17.31 -15.44
C SER A 193 19.38 16.36 -16.41
N THR A 194 19.12 16.53 -17.71
CA THR A 194 19.88 15.89 -18.79
C THR A 194 21.22 16.56 -19.11
N LYS A 195 21.44 17.79 -18.59
CA LYS A 195 22.66 18.57 -18.85
C LYS A 195 23.80 18.22 -17.89
N LYS A 196 23.50 17.54 -16.79
CA LYS A 196 24.50 17.07 -15.82
C LYS A 196 25.21 15.82 -16.34
N ASN A 197 26.39 15.57 -15.82
CA ASN A 197 27.19 14.40 -16.17
C ASN A 197 27.71 13.72 -14.89
N PRO A 198 27.17 12.55 -14.52
CA PRO A 198 26.05 11.83 -15.15
C PRO A 198 24.70 12.58 -15.05
N PRO A 199 23.73 12.33 -15.94
CA PRO A 199 22.41 12.95 -15.89
C PRO A 199 21.64 12.48 -14.65
N THR A 200 20.81 13.36 -14.07
CA THR A 200 19.94 13.03 -12.93
C THR A 200 18.51 12.68 -13.35
N GLY A 201 18.21 12.72 -14.65
CA GLY A 201 16.91 12.33 -15.20
C GLY A 201 17.04 11.90 -16.66
N PHE A 202 16.00 11.24 -17.17
CA PHE A 202 15.98 10.71 -18.53
C PHE A 202 15.65 11.79 -19.58
N GLY A 203 15.05 12.91 -19.16
CA GLY A 203 14.65 14.00 -20.05
C GLY A 203 13.48 13.67 -20.97
N ALA A 204 12.75 12.58 -20.67
CA ALA A 204 11.53 12.19 -21.35
C ALA A 204 10.59 11.55 -20.31
N PRO A 205 9.26 11.67 -20.48
CA PRO A 205 8.33 10.96 -19.63
C PRO A 205 8.43 9.45 -19.86
N SER A 206 8.20 8.68 -18.79
CA SER A 206 8.08 7.22 -18.83
C SER A 206 6.81 6.75 -18.13
N VAL A 207 6.37 5.56 -18.52
CA VAL A 207 5.23 4.87 -17.91
C VAL A 207 5.71 3.53 -17.39
N PHE A 208 5.30 3.18 -16.18
CA PHE A 208 5.44 1.82 -15.65
C PHE A 208 4.07 1.20 -15.43
N ILE A 209 3.97 -0.10 -15.68
CA ILE A 209 2.80 -0.92 -15.38
C ILE A 209 3.24 -2.25 -14.78
N GLY A 210 2.56 -2.71 -13.75
CA GLY A 210 2.82 -3.99 -13.12
C GLY A 210 1.63 -4.49 -12.33
N GLY A 211 1.82 -5.66 -11.73
CA GLY A 211 0.88 -6.23 -10.78
C GLY A 211 1.62 -6.86 -9.61
N THR A 212 0.94 -6.91 -8.47
CA THR A 212 1.45 -7.55 -7.26
C THR A 212 0.45 -8.56 -6.73
N PHE A 213 0.97 -9.52 -5.96
CA PHE A 213 0.19 -10.44 -5.17
C PHE A 213 0.87 -10.61 -3.81
N TYR A 214 0.10 -10.43 -2.75
CA TYR A 214 0.49 -10.63 -1.36
C TYR A 214 -0.36 -11.73 -0.73
N HIS A 215 0.31 -12.62 -0.02
CA HIS A 215 -0.29 -13.64 0.84
C HIS A 215 0.22 -13.43 2.26
N THR A 216 -0.64 -12.91 3.13
CA THR A 216 -0.30 -12.60 4.52
C THR A 216 -1.02 -13.57 5.43
N MET A 217 -0.28 -14.30 6.26
CA MET A 217 -0.76 -15.09 7.38
C MET A 217 -0.39 -14.38 8.70
N VAL A 218 -0.87 -14.91 9.83
CA VAL A 218 -0.52 -14.40 11.17
C VAL A 218 1.00 -14.32 11.37
N ASP A 219 1.71 -15.40 11.05
CA ASP A 219 3.15 -15.51 11.29
C ASP A 219 3.99 -15.30 10.04
N TRP A 220 3.47 -15.64 8.86
CA TRP A 220 4.23 -15.67 7.61
C TRP A 220 3.62 -14.71 6.61
N PHE A 221 4.43 -14.19 5.71
CA PHE A 221 3.92 -13.48 4.56
C PHE A 221 4.83 -13.74 3.36
N ALA A 222 4.25 -13.69 2.18
CA ALA A 222 4.96 -13.82 0.92
C ALA A 222 4.35 -12.88 -0.10
N PHE A 223 5.18 -12.43 -1.04
CA PHE A 223 4.73 -11.57 -2.12
C PHE A 223 5.45 -11.89 -3.42
N THR A 224 4.82 -11.50 -4.51
CA THR A 224 5.47 -11.42 -5.82
C THR A 224 4.92 -10.24 -6.60
N SER A 225 5.78 -9.62 -7.40
CA SER A 225 5.43 -8.49 -8.25
C SER A 225 6.12 -8.63 -9.60
N HIS A 226 5.40 -8.26 -10.67
CA HIS A 226 5.92 -8.27 -12.03
C HIS A 226 5.50 -6.99 -12.74
N GLY A 227 6.40 -6.39 -13.52
CA GLY A 227 6.10 -5.13 -14.20
C GLY A 227 7.05 -4.80 -15.33
N ALA A 228 6.72 -3.73 -16.05
CA ALA A 228 7.49 -3.23 -17.16
C ALA A 228 7.53 -1.70 -17.16
N ILE A 229 8.72 -1.15 -17.41
CA ILE A 229 8.94 0.28 -17.67
C ILE A 229 9.01 0.48 -19.19
N LEU A 230 8.07 1.26 -19.71
CA LEU A 230 7.96 1.66 -21.09
C LEU A 230 8.48 3.10 -21.21
N MET A 231 9.63 3.25 -21.87
CA MET A 231 10.28 4.55 -22.02
C MET A 231 9.88 5.20 -23.35
N SER A 232 9.47 6.47 -23.29
CA SER A 232 9.21 7.27 -24.49
C SER A 232 10.51 7.67 -25.18
N SER A 233 10.48 7.86 -26.50
CA SER A 233 11.64 8.35 -27.26
C SER A 233 11.75 9.87 -27.13
N ASN A 234 12.96 10.38 -26.91
CA ASN A 234 13.26 11.80 -27.09
C ASN A 234 14.41 11.97 -28.09
N GLY A 235 14.24 12.83 -29.10
CA GLY A 235 15.26 13.09 -30.13
C GLY A 235 15.68 11.87 -30.95
N GLY A 236 14.79 10.88 -31.16
CA GLY A 236 15.06 9.69 -31.97
C GLY A 236 15.86 8.58 -31.27
N THR A 237 16.26 8.77 -30.02
CA THR A 237 16.87 7.72 -29.18
C THR A 237 15.83 7.20 -28.18
N ARG A 238 15.61 5.89 -28.16
CA ARG A 238 14.75 5.20 -27.19
C ARG A 238 15.64 4.36 -26.28
N ILE A 239 15.51 4.52 -24.97
CA ILE A 239 16.13 3.58 -24.02
C ILE A 239 15.27 2.30 -24.03
N GLY A 240 15.92 1.14 -24.02
CA GLY A 240 15.22 -0.16 -24.10
C GLY A 240 14.27 -0.39 -22.94
N ASP A 241 13.14 -1.04 -23.22
CA ASP A 241 12.14 -1.39 -22.20
C ASP A 241 12.76 -2.27 -21.10
N GLN A 242 12.30 -2.07 -19.86
CA GLN A 242 12.80 -2.80 -18.70
C GLN A 242 11.68 -3.65 -18.13
N PHE A 243 11.99 -4.90 -17.79
CA PHE A 243 11.07 -5.83 -17.14
C PHE A 243 11.58 -6.10 -15.73
N LEU A 244 10.70 -5.97 -14.75
CA LEU A 244 10.99 -6.12 -13.34
C LEU A 244 10.21 -7.32 -12.79
N TYR A 245 10.86 -8.09 -11.94
CA TYR A 245 10.28 -9.23 -11.25
C TYR A 245 10.85 -9.27 -9.84
N GLN A 246 9.98 -9.30 -8.85
CA GLN A 246 10.37 -9.35 -7.45
C GLN A 246 9.56 -10.43 -6.74
N PHE A 247 10.19 -11.06 -5.78
CA PHE A 247 9.53 -12.00 -4.90
C PHE A 247 10.22 -11.96 -3.55
N GLY A 248 9.42 -12.18 -2.52
CA GLY A 248 9.96 -12.25 -1.19
C GLY A 248 9.04 -13.01 -0.25
N PHE A 249 9.61 -13.37 0.88
CA PHE A 249 8.86 -13.94 1.97
C PHE A 249 9.51 -13.53 3.28
N GLY A 250 8.72 -13.52 4.33
CA GLY A 250 9.17 -13.17 5.64
C GLY A 250 8.32 -13.80 6.70
N ARG A 251 8.77 -13.62 7.95
CA ARG A 251 8.08 -14.12 9.11
C ARG A 251 8.09 -13.07 10.21
N ASN A 252 6.93 -12.93 10.85
CA ASN A 252 6.76 -12.23 12.10
C ASN A 252 7.69 -12.83 13.16
N ILE A 253 8.36 -11.96 13.90
CA ILE A 253 9.09 -12.27 15.12
C ILE A 253 8.13 -11.95 16.26
N PRO A 254 7.73 -12.93 17.10
CA PRO A 254 6.75 -12.73 18.14
C PRO A 254 7.00 -11.46 18.96
N SER A 255 5.99 -10.59 18.96
CA SER A 255 6.04 -9.25 19.54
C SER A 255 4.75 -8.94 20.31
N THR A 256 4.78 -7.85 21.07
CA THR A 256 3.57 -7.29 21.70
C THR A 256 2.60 -6.77 20.64
N THR A 257 1.31 -6.66 20.96
CA THR A 257 0.27 -6.26 19.99
C THR A 257 0.38 -4.82 19.49
N ASP A 258 1.26 -3.99 20.08
CA ASP A 258 1.50 -2.60 19.68
C ASP A 258 2.64 -2.45 18.65
N ARG A 259 3.35 -3.54 18.32
CA ARG A 259 4.52 -3.50 17.43
C ARG A 259 4.59 -4.75 16.57
N ILE A 260 5.00 -4.59 15.32
CA ILE A 260 5.32 -5.72 14.45
C ILE A 260 6.83 -5.75 14.22
N TYR A 261 7.46 -6.87 14.56
CA TYR A 261 8.81 -7.18 14.12
C TYR A 261 8.74 -8.32 13.13
N ALA A 262 9.48 -8.24 12.04
CA ALA A 262 9.55 -9.30 11.05
C ALA A 262 10.95 -9.36 10.44
N TRP A 263 11.36 -10.55 10.01
CA TRP A 263 12.47 -10.70 9.08
C TRP A 263 11.92 -11.04 7.70
N MET A 264 12.67 -10.66 6.67
CA MET A 264 12.29 -10.82 5.27
C MET A 264 13.52 -11.18 4.44
N LEU A 265 13.28 -11.97 3.40
CA LEU A 265 14.18 -12.12 2.27
C LEU A 265 13.44 -11.67 1.00
N GLU A 266 14.04 -10.75 0.26
CA GLU A 266 13.53 -10.19 -0.99
C GLU A 266 14.55 -10.45 -2.10
N ILE A 267 14.07 -10.86 -3.27
CA ILE A 267 14.86 -11.13 -4.47
C ILE A 267 14.29 -10.29 -5.61
N ASP A 268 15.10 -9.32 -6.03
CA ASP A 268 14.78 -8.41 -7.11
C ASP A 268 15.56 -8.76 -8.37
N GLY A 269 14.87 -8.73 -9.50
CA GLY A 269 15.48 -8.91 -10.79
C GLY A 269 14.96 -7.94 -11.84
N GLN A 270 15.88 -7.57 -12.72
CA GLN A 270 15.63 -6.67 -13.83
C GLN A 270 16.18 -7.27 -15.11
N TYR A 271 15.36 -7.25 -16.17
CA TYR A 271 15.78 -7.58 -17.52
C TYR A 271 15.60 -6.36 -18.43
N ASN A 272 16.70 -5.90 -19.02
CA ASN A 272 16.68 -4.80 -19.98
C ASN A 272 16.67 -5.36 -21.39
N LYS A 273 15.62 -5.03 -22.16
CA LYS A 273 15.57 -5.35 -23.58
C LYS A 273 16.69 -4.58 -24.29
N LYS A 274 17.45 -5.29 -25.10
CA LYS A 274 18.46 -4.65 -25.96
C LYS A 274 17.78 -3.96 -27.13
N ASN A 275 18.27 -2.77 -27.46
CA ASN A 275 18.03 -2.14 -28.76
C ASN A 275 18.90 -2.79 -29.83
#